data_AF-A0A432V6Z2-F1
#
_entry.id   AF-A0A432V6Z2-F1
#
_cell.length_a   1.000
_cell.length_b   1.000
_cell.length_c   1.000
_cell.angle_alpha   90.00
_cell.angle_beta   90.00
_cell.angle_gamma   90.00
#
_symmetry.space_group_name_H-M   'P 1'
#
loop_
_entity.id
_entity.type
_entity.pdbx_description
1 polymer ?
#
loop_
_entity_poly.entity_id
_entity_poly.type
_entity_poly.pdbx_seq_one_letter_code
_entity_poly.pdbx_strand_id
1 'polypeptide(L)'
;MLGQLRLILAGLILVAFLALGIVALWYRGQAFDARAAAAKASAALETAEAVNKAQQAAIGRLRAEAERNDRLTAELAKKLADANAELLDLTESRNELEDADETVRDYLRAPVPDALRRLYDR
;
A
#
# COMPACT_ATOMS: atom_id res chain seq x y z
N MET A 1 -75.58 43.12 -0.06
CA MET A 1 -75.04 41.74 0.04
C MET A 1 -74.14 41.32 -1.14
N LEU A 2 -74.34 41.83 -2.37
CA LEU A 2 -73.51 41.47 -3.53
C LEU A 2 -72.01 41.84 -3.41
N GLY A 3 -71.67 42.94 -2.73
CA GLY A 3 -70.29 43.38 -2.52
C GLY A 3 -69.50 42.51 -1.55
N GLN A 4 -70.13 42.02 -0.48
CA GLN A 4 -69.51 41.10 0.49
C GLN A 4 -69.24 39.73 -0.15
N LEU A 5 -70.16 39.23 -0.98
CA LEU A 5 -69.99 37.97 -1.69
C LEU A 5 -68.80 38.02 -2.67
N ARG A 6 -68.62 39.15 -3.38
CA ARG A 6 -67.47 39.38 -4.26
C ARG A 6 -66.15 39.43 -3.50
N LEU A 7 -66.12 40.05 -2.32
CA LEU A 7 -64.93 40.10 -1.47
C LEU A 7 -64.54 38.71 -0.93
N ILE A 8 -65.53 37.91 -0.52
CA ILE A 8 -65.29 36.52 -0.07
C ILE A 8 -64.75 35.67 -1.23
N LEU A 9 -65.35 35.77 -2.42
CA LEU A 9 -64.85 35.08 -3.62
C LEU A 9 -63.44 35.52 -4.01
N ALA A 10 -63.15 36.82 -3.97
CA ALA A 10 -61.81 37.34 -4.24
C ALA A 10 -60.79 36.83 -3.22
N GLY A 11 -61.16 36.77 -1.94
CA GLY A 11 -60.32 36.20 -0.87
C GLY A 11 -60.02 34.72 -1.09
N LEU A 12 -61.02 33.92 -1.47
CA LEU A 12 -60.83 32.49 -1.76
C LEU A 12 -59.91 32.26 -2.97
N ILE A 13 -60.06 33.06 -4.03
CA ILE A 13 -59.20 32.97 -5.22
C ILE A 13 -57.75 33.31 -4.85
N LEU A 14 -57.54 34.36 -4.05
CA LEU A 14 -56.21 34.74 -3.58
C LEU A 14 -55.55 33.61 -2.77
N VAL A 15 -56.29 33.00 -1.84
CA VAL A 15 -55.80 31.88 -1.02
C VAL A 15 -55.48 30.66 -1.90
N ALA A 16 -56.32 30.36 -2.90
CA ALA A 16 -56.05 29.27 -3.84
C ALA A 16 -54.76 29.50 -4.65
N PHE A 17 -54.52 30.73 -5.11
CA PHE A 17 -53.28 31.10 -5.81
C PHE A 17 -52.05 31.01 -4.91
N LEU A 18 -52.15 31.46 -3.66
CA LEU A 18 -51.06 31.35 -2.68
C LEU A 18 -50.73 29.89 -2.35
N ALA A 19 -51.75 29.05 -2.16
CA ALA A 19 -51.56 27.63 -1.91
C ALA A 19 -50.86 26.92 -3.09
N LEU A 20 -51.26 27.21 -4.33
CA LEU A 20 -50.60 26.71 -5.53
C LEU A 20 -49.14 27.18 -5.64
N GLY A 21 -48.86 28.44 -5.31
CA GLY A 21 -47.51 28.99 -5.28
C GLY A 21 -46.59 28.28 -4.27
N ILE A 22 -47.10 27.98 -3.07
CA ILE A 22 -46.35 27.25 -2.04
C ILE A 22 -46.03 25.83 -2.50
N VAL A 23 -47.01 25.11 -3.07
CA VAL A 23 -46.80 23.73 -3.57
C VAL A 23 -45.79 23.71 -4.71
N ALA A 24 -45.85 24.67 -5.64
CA ALA A 24 -44.91 24.79 -6.73
C ALA A 24 -43.47 25.05 -6.24
N LEU A 25 -43.30 25.92 -5.24
CA LEU A 25 -42.00 26.19 -4.63
C LEU A 25 -41.45 24.97 -3.87
N TRP A 26 -42.31 24.20 -3.19
CA TRP A 26 -41.91 22.99 -2.47
C TRP A 26 -41.40 21.90 -3.41
N TYR A 27 -42.11 21.63 -4.50
CA TYR A 27 -41.66 20.69 -5.54
C TYR A 27 -40.35 21.13 -6.20
N ARG A 28 -40.21 22.43 -6.46
CA ARG A 28 -38.99 22.98 -7.04
C ARG A 28 -37.81 22.83 -6.08
N GLY A 29 -38.02 23.04 -4.78
CA GLY A 29 -37.01 22.80 -3.74
C GLY A 29 -36.54 21.35 -3.71
N GLN A 30 -37.47 20.40 -3.67
CA GLN A 30 -37.13 18.96 -3.70
C GLN A 30 -36.35 18.56 -4.96
N ALA A 31 -36.71 19.11 -6.12
CA ALA A 31 -35.99 18.85 -7.36
C ALA A 31 -34.54 19.39 -7.32
N PHE A 32 -34.30 20.52 -6.66
CA PHE A 32 -32.95 21.04 -6.45
C PHE A 32 -32.16 20.18 -5.46
N ASP A 33 -32.77 19.77 -4.35
CA ASP A 33 -32.13 18.90 -3.36
C ASP A 33 -31.78 17.53 -3.96
N ALA A 34 -32.67 16.95 -4.76
CA ALA A 34 -32.43 15.69 -5.45
C ALA A 34 -31.25 15.79 -6.44
N ARG A 35 -31.14 16.89 -7.19
CA ARG A 35 -30.00 17.14 -8.09
C ARG A 35 -28.70 17.34 -7.32
N ALA A 36 -28.74 18.08 -6.21
CA ALA A 36 -27.59 18.29 -5.36
C ALA A 36 -27.12 16.98 -4.70
N ALA A 37 -28.05 16.13 -4.25
CA ALA A 37 -27.76 14.81 -3.72
C ALA A 37 -27.16 13.89 -4.80
N ALA A 38 -27.71 13.90 -6.01
CA ALA A 38 -27.17 13.13 -7.13
C ALA A 38 -25.74 13.57 -7.49
N ALA A 39 -25.47 14.88 -7.56
CA ALA A 39 -24.14 15.40 -7.83
C ALA A 39 -23.12 15.05 -6.73
N LYS A 40 -23.55 15.11 -5.45
CA LYS A 40 -22.72 14.65 -4.33
C LYS A 40 -22.44 13.16 -4.41
N ALA A 41 -23.45 12.35 -4.74
CA ALA A 41 -23.31 10.91 -4.88
C ALA A 41 -22.36 10.53 -6.03
N SER A 42 -22.45 11.21 -7.18
CA SER A 42 -21.53 10.98 -8.30
C SER A 42 -20.10 11.37 -7.95
N ALA A 43 -19.89 12.51 -7.29
CA ALA A 43 -18.56 12.93 -6.84
C ALA A 43 -17.97 11.98 -5.79
N ALA A 44 -18.80 11.48 -4.87
CA ALA A 44 -18.39 10.49 -3.88
C ALA A 44 -18.00 9.16 -4.55
N LEU A 45 -18.76 8.73 -5.56
CA LEU A 45 -18.46 7.52 -6.34
C LEU A 45 -17.14 7.68 -7.10
N GLU A 46 -16.94 8.79 -7.81
CA GLU A 46 -15.69 9.06 -8.54
C GLU A 46 -14.48 9.07 -7.58
N THR A 47 -14.64 9.69 -6.40
CA THR A 47 -13.60 9.69 -5.37
C THR A 47 -13.30 8.27 -4.88
N ALA A 48 -14.34 7.46 -4.62
CA ALA A 48 -14.18 6.09 -4.18
C ALA A 48 -13.50 5.22 -5.24
N GLU A 49 -13.85 5.38 -6.51
CA GLU A 49 -13.20 4.70 -7.64
C GLU A 49 -11.72 5.08 -7.76
N ALA A 50 -11.40 6.38 -7.67
CA ALA A 50 -10.02 6.87 -7.71
C ALA A 50 -9.19 6.30 -6.55
N VAL A 51 -9.73 6.31 -5.33
CA VAL A 51 -9.08 5.73 -4.15
C VAL A 51 -8.87 4.22 -4.33
N ASN A 52 -9.88 3.48 -4.79
CA ASN A 52 -9.76 2.05 -5.03
C ASN A 52 -8.69 1.74 -6.07
N LYS A 53 -8.64 2.50 -7.17
CA LYS A 53 -7.60 2.33 -8.21
C LYS A 53 -6.20 2.60 -7.66
N ALA A 54 -6.04 3.66 -6.86
CA ALA A 54 -4.77 3.97 -6.21
C ALA A 54 -4.33 2.87 -5.22
N GLN A 55 -5.28 2.34 -4.43
CA GLN A 55 -5.02 1.25 -3.50
C GLN A 55 -4.65 -0.04 -4.22
N GLN A 56 -5.35 -0.42 -5.29
CA GLN A 56 -5.02 -1.60 -6.10
C GLN A 56 -3.60 -1.50 -6.67
N ALA A 57 -3.20 -0.33 -7.18
CA ALA A 57 -1.84 -0.11 -7.65
C ALA A 57 -0.80 -0.21 -6.52
N ALA A 58 -1.11 0.30 -5.33
CA ALA A 58 -0.24 0.18 -4.17
C ALA A 58 -0.10 -1.28 -3.70
N ILE A 59 -1.20 -2.02 -3.61
CA ILE A 59 -1.20 -3.46 -3.28
C ILE A 59 -0.38 -4.25 -4.30
N GLY A 60 -0.52 -3.96 -5.59
CA GLY A 60 0.28 -4.58 -6.64
C GLY A 60 1.79 -4.36 -6.43
N ARG A 61 2.20 -3.12 -6.14
CA ARG A 61 3.61 -2.79 -5.83
C ARG A 61 4.11 -3.51 -4.58
N LEU A 62 3.32 -3.53 -3.51
CA LEU A 62 3.69 -4.21 -2.26
C LEU A 62 3.85 -5.72 -2.46
N ARG A 63 2.98 -6.35 -3.25
CA ARG A 63 3.11 -7.78 -3.59
C ARG A 63 4.38 -8.06 -4.41
N ALA A 64 4.65 -7.25 -5.44
CA ALA A 64 5.85 -7.40 -6.25
C ALA A 64 7.14 -7.20 -5.43
N GLU A 65 7.12 -6.27 -4.48
CA GLU A 65 8.23 -6.05 -3.56
C GLU A 65 8.41 -7.22 -2.57
N ALA A 66 7.32 -7.74 -2.01
CA ALA A 66 7.36 -8.93 -1.15
C ALA A 66 7.96 -10.13 -1.90
N GLU A 67 7.48 -10.42 -3.12
CA GLU A 67 8.03 -11.49 -3.95
C GLU A 67 9.52 -11.30 -4.27
N ARG A 68 9.94 -10.05 -4.53
CA ARG A 68 11.36 -9.74 -4.76
C ARG A 68 12.19 -10.01 -3.51
N ASN A 69 11.72 -9.57 -2.35
CA ASN A 69 12.41 -9.75 -1.08
C ASN A 69 12.50 -11.23 -0.69
N ASP A 70 11.44 -12.01 -0.92
CA ASP A 70 11.43 -13.45 -0.68
C ASP A 70 12.48 -14.17 -1.55
N ARG A 71 12.57 -13.82 -2.84
CA ARG A 71 13.60 -14.35 -3.74
C ARG A 71 15.01 -14.00 -3.29
N LEU A 72 15.26 -12.74 -2.94
CA LEU A 72 16.57 -12.30 -2.46
C LEU A 72 16.96 -12.99 -1.16
N THR A 73 16.00 -13.18 -0.25
CA THR A 73 16.22 -13.89 1.02
C THR A 73 16.55 -15.36 0.77
N ALA A 74 15.83 -16.03 -0.12
CA ALA A 74 16.12 -17.41 -0.50
C ALA A 74 17.49 -17.54 -1.19
N GLU A 75 17.84 -16.61 -2.07
CA GLU A 75 19.15 -16.58 -2.73
C GLU A 75 20.28 -16.35 -1.72
N LEU A 76 20.09 -15.44 -0.76
CA LEU A 76 21.05 -15.19 0.30
C LEU A 76 21.23 -16.41 1.20
N ALA A 77 20.14 -17.06 1.60
CA ALA A 77 20.18 -18.28 2.39
C ALA A 77 20.92 -19.40 1.65
N LYS A 78 20.69 -19.54 0.34
CA LYS A 78 21.41 -20.50 -0.50
C LYS A 78 22.91 -20.17 -0.56
N LYS A 79 23.27 -18.92 -0.86
CA LYS A 79 24.68 -18.50 -0.91
C LYS A 79 25.42 -18.73 0.41
N LEU A 80 24.74 -18.50 1.54
CA LEU A 80 25.30 -18.78 2.87
C LEU A 80 25.51 -20.28 3.09
N ALA A 81 24.55 -21.11 2.69
CA ALA A 81 24.70 -22.56 2.78
C ALA A 81 25.85 -23.07 1.90
N ASP A 82 25.91 -22.61 0.65
CA ASP A 82 26.96 -22.97 -0.30
C ASP A 82 28.35 -22.54 0.22
N ALA A 83 28.50 -21.31 0.71
CA ALA A 83 29.75 -20.81 1.26
C ALA A 83 30.19 -21.57 2.53
N ASN A 84 29.25 -21.92 3.40
CA ASN A 84 29.56 -22.73 4.59
C ASN A 84 30.02 -24.15 4.22
N ALA A 85 29.40 -24.76 3.20
CA ALA A 85 29.80 -26.06 2.71
C ALA A 85 31.20 -26.02 2.10
N GLU A 86 31.50 -25.00 1.28
CA GLU A 86 32.83 -24.79 0.70
C GLU A 86 33.90 -24.58 1.78
N LEU A 87 33.61 -23.77 2.81
CA LEU A 87 34.54 -23.57 3.93
C LEU A 87 34.81 -24.85 4.71
N LEU A 88 33.79 -25.70 4.87
CA LEU A 88 33.92 -26.97 5.57
C LEU A 88 34.78 -27.95 4.75
N ASP A 89 34.51 -28.06 3.46
CA ASP A 89 35.29 -28.87 2.51
C ASP A 89 36.77 -28.42 2.43
N LEU A 90 37.02 -27.11 2.38
CA LEU A 90 38.37 -26.54 2.44
C LEU A 90 39.06 -26.84 3.77
N THR A 91 38.32 -26.83 4.88
CA THR A 91 38.86 -27.14 6.21
C THR A 91 39.22 -28.61 6.31
N GLU A 92 38.36 -29.50 5.82
CA GLU A 92 38.64 -30.94 5.76
C GLU A 92 39.84 -31.22 4.85
N SER A 93 39.87 -30.68 3.64
CA SER A 93 41.00 -30.79 2.71
C SER A 93 42.31 -30.27 3.31
N ARG A 94 42.27 -29.15 4.04
CA ARG A 94 43.43 -28.61 4.77
C ARG A 94 43.91 -29.59 5.84
N ASN A 95 43.00 -30.16 6.62
CA ASN A 95 43.35 -31.10 7.69
C ASN A 95 43.93 -32.40 7.11
N GLU A 96 43.38 -32.92 6.02
CA GLU A 96 43.95 -34.08 5.31
C GLU A 96 45.38 -33.81 4.82
N LEU A 97 45.64 -32.60 4.28
CA LEU A 97 46.99 -32.19 3.87
C LEU A 97 47.94 -32.06 5.07
N GLU A 98 47.46 -31.54 6.21
CA GLU A 98 48.23 -31.47 7.46
C GLU A 98 48.57 -32.86 8.02
N ASP A 99 47.67 -33.83 7.86
CA ASP A 99 47.87 -35.20 8.33
C ASP A 99 48.76 -36.04 7.39
N ALA A 100 48.71 -35.78 6.08
CA ALA A 100 49.46 -36.53 5.07
C ALA A 100 50.90 -36.03 4.85
N ASP A 101 51.18 -34.73 5.02
CA ASP A 101 52.49 -34.13 4.71
C ASP A 101 53.11 -33.42 5.92
N GLU A 102 54.25 -33.93 6.38
CA GLU A 102 55.02 -33.39 7.51
C GLU A 102 55.52 -31.96 7.25
N THR A 103 55.87 -31.62 6.00
CA THR A 103 56.31 -30.27 5.62
C THR A 103 55.16 -29.27 5.71
N VAL A 104 53.96 -29.67 5.27
CA VAL A 104 52.74 -28.84 5.37
C VAL A 104 52.38 -28.63 6.84
N ARG A 105 52.46 -29.68 7.65
CA ARG A 105 52.21 -29.61 9.10
C ARG A 105 53.16 -28.64 9.81
N ASP A 106 54.46 -28.74 9.53
CA ASP A 106 55.46 -27.85 10.14
C ASP A 106 55.27 -26.40 9.70
N TYR A 107 54.94 -26.16 8.42
CA TYR A 107 54.61 -24.83 7.91
C TYR A 107 53.36 -24.25 8.58
N LEU A 108 52.27 -25.02 8.70
CA LEU A 108 51.01 -24.56 9.32
C LEU A 108 51.16 -24.30 10.83
N ARG A 109 52.09 -24.96 11.52
CA ARG A 109 52.40 -24.75 12.94
C ARG A 109 53.42 -23.65 13.19
N ALA A 110 54.11 -23.18 12.14
CA ALA A 110 55.07 -22.10 12.27
C ALA A 110 54.37 -20.82 12.77
N PRO A 111 54.96 -20.09 13.74
CA PRO A 111 54.36 -18.87 14.25
C PRO A 111 54.25 -17.80 13.15
N VAL A 112 53.05 -17.24 12.98
CA VAL A 112 52.82 -16.14 12.03
C VAL A 112 53.66 -14.93 12.47
N PRO A 113 54.50 -14.36 11.59
CA PRO A 113 55.33 -13.21 11.94
C PRO A 113 54.52 -12.00 12.43
N ASP A 114 55.01 -11.34 13.48
CA ASP A 114 54.32 -10.23 14.16
C ASP A 114 53.93 -9.05 13.27
N ALA A 115 54.67 -8.84 12.18
CA ALA A 115 54.39 -7.79 11.21
C ALA A 115 53.12 -8.07 10.39
N LEU A 116 52.86 -9.34 10.07
CA LEU A 116 51.65 -9.78 9.36
C LEU A 116 50.44 -9.84 10.30
N ARG A 117 50.64 -10.34 11.53
CA ARG A 117 49.58 -10.41 12.55
C ARG A 117 48.97 -9.02 12.85
N ARG A 118 49.81 -7.99 12.97
CA ARG A 118 49.38 -6.59 13.15
C ARG A 118 48.63 -5.98 11.96
N LEU A 119 48.70 -6.58 10.77
CA LEU A 119 47.99 -6.11 9.58
C LEU A 119 46.54 -6.61 9.53
N TYR A 120 46.29 -7.80 10.08
CA TYR A 120 44.96 -8.45 10.08
C TYR A 120 44.15 -8.19 11.36
N ASP A 121 44.79 -7.83 12.47
CA ASP A 121 44.14 -7.46 13.75
C ASP A 121 43.66 -5.97 13.79
N ARG A 122 43.30 -5.36 12.66
CA ARG A 122 42.77 -3.99 12.60
C ARG A 122 41.25 -3.93 12.43
#